data_AF-A0A4U1JPG0-F1
#
_entry.id   AF-A0A4U1JPG0-F1
#
_cell.length_a   1.000
_cell.length_b   1.000
_cell.length_c   1.000
_cell.angle_alpha   90.00
_cell.angle_beta   90.00
_cell.angle_gamma   90.00
#
_symmetry.space_group_name_H-M   'P 1'
#
loop_
_entity.id
_entity.type
_entity.pdbx_description
1 polymer ?
#
loop_
_entity_poly.entity_id
_entity_poly.type
_entity_poly.pdbx_seq_one_letter_code
_entity_poly.pdbx_strand_id
1 'polypeptide(L)'
;MARFDTLRVTPAGALTLAGDVAPGAKVELLLDGTVIDTVTANDQGAFAAVTSAEPSATPRSLTLRVTGADGVAKMSEESLTVAPSPRAVAEAATAEGAAPAAVAAEVAAAQVLADKPLVTDASGTPRVLAGLSETLVIDTLSLAADGGITISGRGAPKGALLRAYVDTAEVGLVQAGAEGGFRMQLPAAKSGAHSLRVDALDAAGKVLARAEQGFEGIAPPPPAATGAAPARSRIVTISSGNTLWAIARETYGDPYLYVQIFEANRDQIRDPDRIYPGQVFALPGEATPD
;
A
#
# COMPACT_ATOMS: atom_id res chain seq x y z
N MET A 1 4.48 -14.44 -3.03
CA MET A 1 3.14 -13.90 -2.73
C MET A 1 2.88 -12.79 -3.74
N ALA A 2 1.63 -12.60 -4.18
CA ALA A 2 1.29 -11.54 -5.13
C ALA A 2 1.18 -10.20 -4.40
N ARG A 3 1.81 -9.15 -4.92
CA ARG A 3 1.86 -7.82 -4.31
C ARG A 3 1.60 -6.73 -5.34
N PHE A 4 0.91 -5.67 -4.93
CA PHE A 4 0.77 -4.45 -5.74
C PHE A 4 1.85 -3.42 -5.38
N ASP A 5 2.48 -2.85 -6.40
CA ASP A 5 3.44 -1.76 -6.25
C ASP A 5 2.87 -0.42 -6.68
N THR A 6 2.18 -0.39 -7.82
CA THR A 6 1.61 0.84 -8.37
C THR A 6 0.23 0.61 -8.96
N LEU A 7 -0.61 1.62 -8.83
CA LEU A 7 -1.87 1.72 -9.53
C LEU A 7 -2.10 3.18 -9.89
N ARG A 8 -2.43 3.41 -11.15
CA ARG A 8 -3.00 4.64 -11.64
C ARG A 8 -4.38 4.36 -12.23
N VAL A 9 -5.34 5.20 -11.88
CA VAL A 9 -6.67 5.20 -12.50
C VAL A 9 -6.91 6.59 -13.08
N THR A 10 -7.34 6.68 -14.33
CA THR A 10 -7.78 7.95 -14.91
C THR A 10 -9.28 8.15 -14.69
N PRO A 11 -9.80 9.38 -14.71
CA PRO A 11 -11.25 9.63 -14.61
C PRO A 11 -12.07 8.92 -15.70
N ALA A 12 -11.45 8.63 -16.84
CA ALA A 12 -12.03 7.90 -17.97
C ALA A 12 -12.02 6.37 -17.79
N GLY A 13 -11.49 5.85 -16.68
CA GLY A 13 -11.46 4.42 -16.37
C GLY A 13 -10.23 3.68 -16.89
N ALA A 14 -9.23 4.36 -17.45
CA ALA A 14 -7.98 3.71 -17.81
C ALA A 14 -7.20 3.33 -16.54
N LEU A 15 -6.73 2.09 -16.47
CA LEU A 15 -6.00 1.50 -15.36
C LEU A 15 -4.57 1.17 -15.80
N THR A 16 -3.59 1.60 -15.02
CA THR A 16 -2.21 1.13 -15.12
C THR A 16 -1.82 0.51 -13.79
N LEU A 17 -1.36 -0.73 -13.80
CA LEU A 17 -1.02 -1.49 -12.61
C LEU A 17 0.37 -2.12 -12.78
N ALA A 18 1.15 -2.15 -11.70
CA ALA A 18 2.36 -2.96 -11.63
C ALA A 18 2.47 -3.66 -10.28
N GLY A 19 3.16 -4.79 -10.26
CA GLY A 19 3.38 -5.57 -9.05
C GLY A 19 4.35 -6.74 -9.26
N ASP A 20 4.51 -7.50 -8.18
CA ASP A 20 5.38 -8.67 -8.13
C ASP A 20 4.57 -9.94 -7.85
N VAL A 21 4.90 -11.00 -8.58
CA VAL A 21 4.35 -12.35 -8.44
C VAL A 21 5.46 -13.39 -8.60
N ALA A 22 5.12 -14.68 -8.69
CA ALA A 22 6.11 -15.71 -9.02
C ALA A 22 6.62 -15.52 -10.47
N PRO A 23 7.92 -15.73 -10.74
CA PRO A 23 8.48 -15.66 -12.09
C PRO A 23 7.69 -16.48 -13.13
N GLY A 24 7.43 -15.87 -14.30
CA GLY A 24 6.70 -16.52 -15.40
C GLY A 24 5.23 -16.83 -15.11
N ALA A 25 4.68 -16.38 -13.98
CA ALA A 25 3.28 -16.65 -13.64
C ALA A 25 2.31 -15.91 -14.56
N LYS A 26 1.19 -16.57 -14.86
CA LYS A 26 0.02 -15.92 -15.47
C LYS A 26 -0.69 -15.11 -14.39
N VAL A 27 -0.98 -13.85 -14.67
CA VAL A 27 -1.66 -12.91 -13.76
C VAL A 27 -2.95 -12.46 -14.41
N GLU A 28 -4.08 -12.80 -13.80
CA GLU A 28 -5.39 -12.30 -14.18
C GLU A 28 -5.78 -11.16 -13.23
N LEU A 29 -6.22 -10.03 -13.79
CA LEU A 29 -6.71 -8.88 -13.03
C LEU A 29 -8.23 -9.02 -12.89
N LEU A 30 -8.73 -9.04 -11.66
CA LEU A 30 -10.15 -9.21 -11.36
C LEU A 30 -10.71 -7.96 -10.70
N LEU A 31 -11.70 -7.34 -11.33
CA LEU A 31 -12.45 -6.22 -10.76
C LEU A 31 -13.81 -6.71 -10.29
N ASP A 32 -14.10 -6.55 -9.01
CA ASP A 32 -15.27 -7.11 -8.33
C ASP A 32 -15.47 -8.61 -8.62
N GLY A 33 -14.35 -9.34 -8.74
CA GLY A 33 -14.32 -10.78 -9.04
C GLY A 33 -14.45 -11.13 -10.53
N THR A 34 -14.59 -10.15 -11.44
CA THR A 34 -14.65 -10.38 -12.89
C THR A 34 -13.29 -10.14 -13.53
N VAL A 35 -12.79 -11.08 -14.32
CA VAL A 35 -11.51 -10.92 -15.04
C VAL A 35 -11.66 -9.81 -16.08
N ILE A 36 -10.87 -8.75 -15.94
CA ILE A 36 -10.83 -7.60 -16.86
C ILE A 36 -9.59 -7.61 -17.76
N ASP A 37 -8.51 -8.29 -17.35
CA ASP A 37 -7.29 -8.41 -18.14
C ASP A 37 -6.46 -9.63 -17.71
N THR A 38 -5.52 -10.03 -18.56
CA THR A 38 -4.56 -11.10 -18.30
C THR A 38 -3.18 -10.74 -18.83
N VAL A 39 -2.18 -10.79 -17.96
CA VAL A 39 -0.77 -10.55 -18.30
C VAL A 39 0.10 -11.71 -17.82
N THR A 40 1.36 -11.73 -18.25
CA THR A 40 2.36 -12.71 -17.78
C THR A 40 3.51 -11.95 -17.13
N ALA A 41 3.93 -12.41 -15.95
CA ALA A 41 5.09 -11.85 -15.28
C ALA A 41 6.39 -12.27 -15.97
N ASN A 42 7.40 -11.42 -15.91
CA ASN A 42 8.72 -11.73 -16.47
C ASN A 42 9.49 -12.76 -15.61
N ASP A 43 10.72 -13.07 -16.01
CA ASP A 43 11.60 -14.03 -15.32
C ASP A 43 12.04 -13.58 -13.92
N GLN A 44 11.81 -12.31 -13.57
CA GLN A 44 12.05 -11.75 -12.24
C GLN A 44 10.78 -11.71 -11.39
N GLY A 45 9.62 -12.08 -11.94
CA GLY A 45 8.33 -12.04 -11.26
C GLY A 45 7.61 -10.69 -11.35
N ALA A 46 8.18 -9.69 -12.01
CA ALA A 46 7.53 -8.40 -12.19
C ALA A 46 6.48 -8.45 -13.30
N PHE A 47 5.36 -7.78 -13.12
CA PHE A 47 4.34 -7.58 -14.15
C PHE A 47 3.91 -6.11 -14.24
N ALA A 48 3.47 -5.72 -15.43
CA ALA A 48 2.79 -4.45 -15.68
C ALA A 48 1.58 -4.70 -16.58
N ALA A 49 0.47 -4.04 -16.27
CA ALA A 49 -0.77 -4.11 -17.03
C ALA A 49 -1.28 -2.70 -17.34
N VAL A 50 -1.76 -2.51 -18.57
CA VAL A 50 -2.47 -1.30 -19.00
C VAL A 50 -3.81 -1.76 -19.55
N THR A 51 -4.87 -1.48 -18.81
CA THR A 51 -6.23 -1.92 -19.13
C THR A 51 -7.22 -0.79 -18.89
N SER A 52 -8.51 -1.07 -19.02
CA SER A 52 -9.57 -0.13 -18.72
C SER A 52 -10.71 -0.83 -17.99
N ALA A 53 -11.34 -0.11 -17.08
CA ALA A 53 -12.57 -0.51 -16.44
C ALA A 53 -13.64 0.54 -16.69
N GLU A 54 -14.90 0.10 -16.80
CA GLU A 54 -16.03 1.02 -16.93
C GLU A 54 -16.05 2.00 -15.74
N PRO A 55 -16.32 3.30 -15.93
CA PRO A 55 -16.48 4.23 -14.82
C PRO A 55 -17.57 3.78 -13.83
N SER A 56 -17.33 3.93 -12.53
CA SER A 56 -18.28 3.55 -11.47
C SER A 56 -18.53 4.71 -10.51
N ALA A 57 -19.76 4.85 -10.02
CA ALA A 57 -20.11 5.80 -8.96
C ALA A 57 -19.73 5.29 -7.55
N THR A 58 -19.44 3.98 -7.42
CA THR A 58 -19.03 3.35 -6.16
C THR A 58 -17.59 2.82 -6.24
N PRO A 59 -16.86 2.73 -5.11
CA PRO A 59 -15.54 2.11 -5.08
C PRO A 59 -15.63 0.63 -5.48
N ARG A 60 -14.59 0.11 -6.14
CA ARG A 60 -14.53 -1.28 -6.60
C ARG A 60 -13.25 -1.97 -6.14
N SER A 61 -13.31 -3.28 -5.97
CA SER A 61 -12.19 -4.09 -5.50
C SER A 61 -11.44 -4.73 -6.66
N LEU A 62 -10.15 -4.42 -6.79
CA LEU A 62 -9.23 -5.03 -7.74
C LEU A 62 -8.38 -6.09 -7.01
N THR A 63 -8.41 -7.32 -7.50
CA THR A 63 -7.65 -8.46 -6.97
C THR A 63 -6.88 -9.15 -8.10
N LEU A 64 -5.89 -9.95 -7.77
CA LEU A 64 -5.15 -10.76 -8.74
C LEU A 64 -5.48 -12.23 -8.56
N ARG A 65 -5.61 -12.97 -9.66
CA ARG A 65 -5.50 -14.42 -9.67
C ARG A 65 -4.21 -14.80 -10.36
N VAL A 66 -3.31 -15.46 -9.64
CA VAL A 66 -1.97 -15.81 -10.10
C VAL A 66 -1.87 -17.32 -10.25
N THR A 67 -1.47 -17.77 -11.44
CA THR A 67 -1.22 -19.18 -11.74
C THR A 67 0.26 -19.34 -12.05
N GLY A 68 0.99 -20.01 -11.15
CA GLY A 68 2.43 -20.27 -11.30
C GLY A 68 2.72 -21.54 -12.10
N ALA A 69 3.98 -21.97 -12.08
CA ALA A 69 4.43 -23.20 -12.74
C ALA A 69 3.79 -24.48 -12.17
N ASP A 70 3.25 -24.42 -10.94
CA ASP A 70 2.47 -25.50 -10.33
C ASP A 70 1.08 -25.69 -10.98
N GLY A 71 0.66 -24.77 -11.84
CA GLY A 71 -0.65 -24.78 -12.50
C GLY A 71 -1.81 -24.44 -11.57
N VAL A 72 -1.54 -24.12 -10.30
CA VAL A 72 -2.58 -23.84 -9.30
C VAL A 72 -2.84 -22.34 -9.24
N ALA A 73 -4.08 -21.95 -9.55
CA ALA A 73 -4.52 -20.57 -9.45
C ALA A 73 -4.71 -20.17 -7.97
N LYS A 74 -4.07 -19.09 -7.54
CA LYS A 74 -4.14 -18.53 -6.19
C LYS A 74 -4.58 -17.07 -6.25
N MET A 75 -5.50 -16.68 -5.38
CA MET A 75 -5.88 -15.27 -5.24
C MET A 75 -4.78 -14.49 -4.52
N SER A 76 -4.62 -13.22 -4.86
CA SER A 76 -3.84 -12.29 -4.05
C SER A 76 -4.49 -12.14 -2.68
N GLU A 77 -3.67 -12.07 -1.65
CA GLU A 77 -4.13 -11.72 -0.31
C GLU A 77 -4.30 -10.19 -0.17
N GLU A 78 -3.63 -9.41 -1.03
CA GLU A 78 -3.88 -7.99 -1.18
C GLU A 78 -5.04 -7.75 -2.15
N SER A 79 -5.83 -6.72 -1.86
CA SER A 79 -6.81 -6.13 -2.76
C SER A 79 -6.55 -4.63 -2.86
N LEU A 80 -6.94 -4.05 -3.98
CA LEU A 80 -6.74 -2.65 -4.24
C LEU A 80 -8.08 -1.99 -4.50
N THR A 81 -8.35 -0.86 -3.86
CA THR A 81 -9.58 -0.11 -4.06
C THR A 81 -9.43 0.84 -5.24
N VAL A 82 -10.20 0.58 -6.30
CA VAL A 82 -10.38 1.49 -7.42
C VAL A 82 -11.43 2.53 -7.00
N ALA A 83 -11.02 3.80 -6.97
CA ALA A 83 -11.89 4.89 -6.57
C ALA A 83 -13.07 5.09 -7.55
N PRO A 84 -14.18 5.66 -7.07
CA PRO A 84 -15.26 6.13 -7.94
C PRO A 84 -14.75 7.12 -8.99
N SER A 85 -15.33 7.07 -10.19
CA SER A 85 -15.11 8.10 -11.21
C SER A 85 -15.91 9.34 -10.86
N PRO A 86 -15.28 10.54 -10.82
CA PRO A 86 -16.00 11.79 -10.59
C PRO A 86 -17.15 12.00 -11.60
N ARG A 87 -16.98 11.54 -12.84
CA ARG A 87 -18.04 11.60 -13.86
C ARG A 87 -19.23 10.70 -13.52
N ALA A 88 -18.97 9.43 -13.16
CA ALA A 88 -20.03 8.49 -12.84
C ALA A 88 -20.79 8.90 -11.57
N VAL A 89 -20.09 9.46 -10.58
CA VAL A 89 -20.70 10.07 -9.38
C VAL A 89 -21.61 11.24 -9.77
N ALA A 90 -21.15 12.13 -10.65
CA ALA A 90 -21.97 13.25 -11.11
C ALA A 90 -23.25 12.80 -11.84
N GLU A 91 -23.12 11.81 -12.74
CA GLU A 91 -24.24 11.24 -13.49
C GLU A 91 -25.26 10.57 -12.54
N ALA A 92 -24.77 9.79 -11.56
CA ALA A 92 -25.62 9.12 -10.57
C ALA A 92 -26.37 10.12 -9.67
N ALA A 93 -25.66 11.09 -9.08
CA ALA A 93 -26.26 12.08 -8.20
C ALA A 93 -27.29 12.97 -8.94
N THR A 94 -27.02 13.29 -10.21
CA THR A 94 -27.97 14.05 -11.05
C THR A 94 -29.22 13.22 -11.36
N ALA A 95 -29.06 11.93 -11.67
CA ALA A 95 -30.19 11.03 -11.88
C ALA A 95 -31.05 10.85 -10.62
N GLU A 96 -30.45 10.97 -9.44
CA GLU A 96 -31.12 10.92 -8.13
C GLU A 96 -31.76 12.27 -7.72
N GLY A 97 -31.62 13.32 -8.56
CA GLY A 97 -32.21 14.63 -8.34
C GLY A 97 -31.44 15.50 -7.33
N ALA A 98 -30.17 15.20 -7.07
CA ALA A 98 -29.34 15.99 -6.17
C ALA A 98 -29.15 17.43 -6.69
N ALA A 99 -29.15 18.39 -5.77
CA ALA A 99 -28.90 19.78 -6.12
C ALA A 99 -27.46 19.97 -6.66
N PRO A 100 -27.21 20.92 -7.59
CA PRO A 100 -25.89 21.09 -8.23
C PRO A 100 -24.71 21.25 -7.26
N ALA A 101 -24.94 21.87 -6.10
CA ALA A 101 -23.91 22.02 -5.06
C ALA A 101 -23.56 20.70 -4.35
N ALA A 102 -24.54 19.79 -4.17
CA ALA A 102 -24.32 18.46 -3.60
C ALA A 102 -23.55 17.57 -4.58
N VAL A 103 -23.92 17.60 -5.86
CA VAL A 103 -23.19 16.93 -6.94
C VAL A 103 -21.72 17.38 -6.95
N ALA A 104 -21.46 18.69 -6.90
CA ALA A 104 -20.10 19.21 -6.88
C ALA A 104 -19.28 18.74 -5.66
N ALA A 105 -19.90 18.60 -4.49
CA ALA A 105 -19.24 18.12 -3.29
C ALA A 105 -18.88 16.62 -3.39
N GLU A 106 -19.78 15.79 -3.91
CA GLU A 106 -19.55 14.36 -4.09
C GLU A 106 -18.47 14.08 -5.17
N VAL A 107 -18.48 14.86 -6.25
CA VAL A 107 -17.45 14.83 -7.30
C VAL A 107 -16.08 15.21 -6.74
N ALA A 108 -16.01 16.23 -5.87
CA ALA A 108 -14.77 16.62 -5.22
C ALA A 108 -14.25 15.53 -4.27
N ALA A 109 -15.14 14.87 -3.51
CA ALA A 109 -14.77 13.74 -2.66
C ALA A 109 -14.24 12.56 -3.48
N ALA A 110 -14.90 12.21 -4.59
CA ALA A 110 -14.45 11.16 -5.50
C ALA A 110 -13.08 11.48 -6.12
N GLN A 111 -12.82 12.73 -6.47
CA GLN A 111 -11.52 13.17 -6.98
C GLN A 111 -10.41 12.96 -5.94
N VAL A 112 -10.65 13.30 -4.67
CA VAL A 112 -9.67 13.10 -3.58
C VAL A 112 -9.33 11.62 -3.38
N LEU A 113 -10.31 10.73 -3.52
CA LEU A 113 -10.10 9.27 -3.47
C LEU A 113 -9.34 8.75 -4.69
N ALA A 114 -9.60 9.30 -5.89
CA ALA A 114 -8.89 8.93 -7.11
C ALA A 114 -7.40 9.31 -7.07
N ASP A 115 -7.07 10.43 -6.40
CA ASP A 115 -5.68 10.90 -6.26
C ASP A 115 -4.86 10.07 -5.25
N LYS A 116 -5.52 9.25 -4.41
CA LYS A 116 -4.91 8.46 -3.34
C LYS A 116 -5.41 7.02 -3.34
N PRO A 117 -4.96 6.18 -4.29
CA PRO A 117 -5.38 4.78 -4.33
C PRO A 117 -5.09 4.08 -3.00
N LEU A 118 -5.98 3.17 -2.59
CA LEU A 118 -5.86 2.44 -1.31
C LEU A 118 -5.58 0.97 -1.60
N VAL A 119 -4.62 0.38 -0.89
CA VAL A 119 -4.40 -1.07 -0.86
C VAL A 119 -4.78 -1.62 0.49
N THR A 120 -5.48 -2.73 0.48
CA THR A 120 -5.93 -3.47 1.65
C THR A 120 -5.22 -4.82 1.60
N ASP A 121 -4.38 -5.10 2.60
CA ASP A 121 -3.68 -6.39 2.68
C ASP A 121 -4.59 -7.50 3.27
N ALA A 122 -4.00 -8.70 3.44
CA ALA A 122 -4.67 -9.87 4.02
C ALA A 122 -5.29 -9.63 5.40
N SER A 123 -4.80 -8.61 6.11
CA SER A 123 -5.27 -8.23 7.45
C SER A 123 -6.43 -7.25 7.42
N GLY A 124 -6.82 -6.76 6.23
CA GLY A 124 -7.89 -5.78 6.07
C GLY A 124 -7.46 -4.33 6.30
N THR A 125 -6.15 -4.06 6.48
CA THR A 125 -5.65 -2.73 6.82
C THR A 125 -5.42 -1.88 5.56
N PRO A 126 -6.16 -0.76 5.36
CA PRO A 126 -5.98 0.09 4.19
C PRO A 126 -4.72 0.96 4.33
N ARG A 127 -3.85 0.93 3.32
CA ARG A 127 -2.68 1.81 3.16
C ARG A 127 -2.80 2.60 1.85
N VAL A 128 -2.38 3.86 1.83
CA VAL A 128 -2.37 4.66 0.60
C VAL A 128 -1.25 4.16 -0.31
N LEU A 129 -1.60 3.73 -1.51
CA LEU A 129 -0.71 3.55 -2.63
C LEU A 129 -0.46 4.94 -3.23
N ALA A 130 0.72 5.52 -3.05
CA ALA A 130 0.94 6.89 -3.49
C ALA A 130 0.96 7.00 -5.04
N GLY A 131 0.46 8.12 -5.61
CA GLY A 131 0.44 8.43 -7.06
C GLY A 131 1.66 9.25 -7.57
N LEU A 132 1.95 9.25 -8.88
CA LEU A 132 3.18 9.80 -9.52
C LEU A 132 3.67 11.12 -8.89
N SER A 133 4.98 11.22 -8.66
CA SER A 133 5.65 12.44 -8.17
C SER A 133 6.37 13.14 -9.32
N GLU A 134 6.32 14.47 -9.39
CA GLU A 134 7.17 15.26 -10.30
C GLU A 134 8.53 15.60 -9.69
N THR A 135 8.70 15.33 -8.39
CA THR A 135 9.93 15.50 -7.65
C THR A 135 10.45 14.14 -7.19
N LEU A 136 11.78 13.97 -7.19
CA LEU A 136 12.39 12.75 -6.69
C LEU A 136 12.06 12.62 -5.20
N VAL A 137 11.43 11.50 -4.84
CA VAL A 137 11.06 11.16 -3.46
C VAL A 137 11.44 9.72 -3.16
N ILE A 138 11.78 9.46 -1.89
CA ILE A 138 11.92 8.12 -1.33
C ILE A 138 10.61 7.82 -0.61
N ASP A 139 9.85 6.84 -1.08
CA ASP A 139 8.53 6.52 -0.55
C ASP A 139 8.58 5.46 0.55
N THR A 140 9.46 4.47 0.36
CA THR A 140 9.66 3.40 1.33
C THR A 140 11.14 3.14 1.53
N LEU A 141 11.49 2.97 2.79
CA LEU A 141 12.76 2.45 3.27
C LEU A 141 12.42 1.31 4.22
N SER A 142 12.84 0.11 3.89
CA SER A 142 12.60 -1.09 4.69
C SER A 142 13.93 -1.73 5.07
N LEU A 143 14.08 -2.05 6.35
CA LEU A 143 15.21 -2.82 6.87
C LEU A 143 14.78 -4.27 7.05
N ALA A 144 15.53 -5.19 6.45
CA ALA A 144 15.39 -6.61 6.66
C ALA A 144 16.11 -7.04 7.96
N ALA A 145 15.71 -8.19 8.50
CA ALA A 145 16.27 -8.71 9.74
C ALA A 145 17.77 -9.03 9.63
N ASP A 146 18.30 -9.28 8.43
CA ASP A 146 19.74 -9.46 8.16
C ASP A 146 20.50 -8.13 8.03
N GLY A 147 19.82 -7.00 8.23
CA GLY A 147 20.35 -5.65 8.06
C GLY A 147 20.23 -5.11 6.65
N GLY A 148 19.80 -5.90 5.66
CA GLY A 148 19.64 -5.44 4.28
C GLY A 148 18.65 -4.29 4.16
N ILE A 149 18.94 -3.30 3.33
CA ILE A 149 18.06 -2.13 3.15
C ILE A 149 17.42 -2.21 1.76
N THR A 150 16.09 -2.12 1.70
CA THR A 150 15.37 -1.96 0.43
C THR A 150 14.70 -0.60 0.40
N ILE A 151 14.93 0.14 -0.68
CA ILE A 151 14.30 1.44 -0.89
C ILE A 151 13.50 1.41 -2.19
N SER A 152 12.37 2.11 -2.20
CA SER A 152 11.68 2.46 -3.42
C SER A 152 11.17 3.88 -3.37
N GLY A 153 11.04 4.48 -4.54
CA GLY A 153 10.67 5.88 -4.67
C GLY A 153 10.23 6.22 -6.09
N ARG A 154 9.83 7.47 -6.28
CA ARG A 154 9.19 7.96 -7.51
C ARG A 154 9.67 9.36 -7.86
N GLY A 155 9.27 9.84 -9.04
CA GLY A 155 9.60 11.18 -9.54
C GLY A 155 11.05 11.39 -9.94
N ALA A 156 11.76 10.31 -10.26
CA ALA A 156 13.05 10.40 -10.92
C ALA A 156 12.91 11.00 -12.33
N PRO A 157 13.76 11.95 -12.73
CA PRO A 157 13.79 12.46 -14.10
C PRO A 157 13.96 11.32 -15.11
N LYS A 158 13.24 11.41 -16.24
CA LYS A 158 13.24 10.35 -17.27
C LYS A 158 14.65 10.08 -17.79
N GLY A 159 15.06 8.81 -17.76
CA GLY A 159 16.37 8.36 -18.23
C GLY A 159 17.53 8.71 -17.30
N ALA A 160 17.26 9.28 -16.11
CA ALA A 160 18.29 9.56 -15.13
C ALA A 160 18.86 8.27 -14.51
N LEU A 161 20.15 8.33 -14.19
CA LEU A 161 20.81 7.34 -13.36
C LEU A 161 20.63 7.75 -11.90
N LEU A 162 20.12 6.86 -11.06
CA LEU A 162 19.91 7.09 -9.64
C LEU A 162 21.04 6.49 -8.83
N ARG A 163 21.71 7.32 -8.04
CA ARG A 163 22.81 6.93 -7.17
C ARG A 163 22.43 7.13 -5.70
N ALA A 164 22.49 6.07 -4.92
CA ALA A 164 22.20 6.08 -3.50
C ALA A 164 23.47 6.23 -2.67
N TYR A 165 23.38 7.02 -1.59
CA TYR A 165 24.43 7.23 -0.61
C TYR A 165 23.90 7.00 0.80
N VAL A 166 24.68 6.34 1.65
CA VAL A 166 24.47 6.35 3.10
C VAL A 166 25.55 7.21 3.72
N ASP A 167 25.12 8.25 4.43
CA ASP A 167 25.87 9.40 4.90
C ASP A 167 26.56 10.13 3.74
N THR A 168 27.67 9.58 3.24
CA THR A 168 28.41 10.08 2.07
C THR A 168 28.95 8.98 1.18
N ALA A 169 28.88 7.71 1.61
CA ALA A 169 29.39 6.57 0.86
C ALA A 169 28.36 6.14 -0.19
N GLU A 170 28.78 5.97 -1.43
CA GLU A 170 27.94 5.39 -2.49
C GLU A 170 27.67 3.92 -2.18
N VAL A 171 26.39 3.56 -2.15
CA VAL A 171 25.93 2.22 -1.74
C VAL A 171 25.03 1.55 -2.78
N GLY A 172 24.61 2.27 -3.81
CA GLY A 172 23.74 1.70 -4.84
C GLY A 172 23.62 2.58 -6.07
N LEU A 173 23.32 1.93 -7.19
CA LEU A 173 23.16 2.57 -8.49
C LEU A 173 22.11 1.81 -9.29
N VAL A 174 21.08 2.51 -9.76
CA VAL A 174 20.06 1.95 -10.66
C VAL A 174 19.65 2.96 -11.71
N GLN A 175 19.05 2.51 -12.81
CA GLN A 175 18.42 3.40 -13.76
C GLN A 175 16.96 3.67 -13.34
N ALA A 176 16.51 4.92 -13.45
CA ALA A 176 15.10 5.24 -13.25
C ALA A 176 14.23 4.53 -14.29
N GLY A 177 13.08 4.02 -13.85
CA GLY A 177 12.07 3.48 -14.75
C GLY A 177 11.47 4.54 -15.67
N ALA A 178 10.78 4.12 -16.72
CA ALA A 178 10.21 5.02 -17.74
C ALA A 178 9.26 6.10 -17.16
N GLU A 179 8.60 5.78 -16.05
CA GLU A 179 7.66 6.65 -15.32
C GLU A 179 8.28 7.30 -14.07
N GLY A 180 9.62 7.30 -13.95
CA GLY A 180 10.34 7.91 -12.83
C GLY A 180 10.29 7.13 -11.52
N GLY A 181 9.76 5.90 -11.52
CA GLY A 181 9.83 4.97 -10.40
C GLY A 181 11.21 4.33 -10.27
N PHE A 182 11.59 3.94 -9.05
CA PHE A 182 12.81 3.18 -8.81
C PHE A 182 12.71 2.26 -7.59
N ARG A 183 13.52 1.21 -7.60
CA ARG A 183 13.75 0.32 -6.46
C ARG A 183 15.23 -0.04 -6.39
N MET A 184 15.79 -0.06 -5.19
CA MET A 184 17.17 -0.47 -4.95
C MET A 184 17.27 -1.36 -3.71
N GLN A 185 18.16 -2.34 -3.78
CA GLN A 185 18.68 -3.02 -2.60
C GLN A 185 20.04 -2.41 -2.28
N LEU A 186 20.23 -2.04 -1.02
CA LEU A 186 21.44 -1.43 -0.50
C LEU A 186 22.05 -2.37 0.57
N PRO A 187 23.38 -2.36 0.73
CA PRO A 187 24.05 -3.05 1.81
C PRO A 187 23.55 -2.58 3.19
N ALA A 188 23.72 -3.43 4.19
CA ALA A 188 23.37 -3.11 5.56
C ALA A 188 24.15 -1.90 6.08
N ALA A 189 23.45 -1.01 6.79
CA ALA A 189 24.07 0.09 7.52
C ALA A 189 24.53 -0.39 8.91
N LYS A 190 25.45 0.38 9.50
CA LYS A 190 25.84 0.14 10.90
C LYS A 190 24.67 0.50 11.82
N SER A 191 24.73 0.04 13.07
CA SER A 191 23.75 0.49 14.05
C SER A 191 23.97 1.97 14.38
N GLY A 192 22.87 2.72 14.46
CA GLY A 192 22.87 4.15 14.76
C GLY A 192 22.17 4.98 13.69
N ALA A 193 22.06 6.28 13.94
CA ALA A 193 21.45 7.23 13.01
C ALA A 193 22.31 7.42 11.75
N HIS A 194 21.66 7.35 10.59
CA HIS A 194 22.26 7.51 9.27
C HIS A 194 21.40 8.40 8.37
N SER A 195 22.01 8.98 7.34
CA SER A 195 21.30 9.70 6.28
C SER A 195 21.32 8.89 4.98
N LEU A 196 20.16 8.65 4.37
CA LEU A 196 20.06 8.11 3.03
C LEU A 196 19.81 9.25 2.04
N ARG A 197 20.64 9.35 1.00
CA ARG A 197 20.48 10.29 -0.10
C ARG A 197 20.37 9.54 -1.43
N VAL A 198 19.44 9.93 -2.29
CA VAL A 198 19.38 9.49 -3.69
C VAL A 198 19.54 10.70 -4.60
N ASP A 199 20.57 10.67 -5.46
CA ASP A 199 20.80 11.67 -6.50
C ASP A 199 20.39 11.11 -7.85
N ALA A 200 19.56 11.86 -8.59
CA ALA A 200 19.30 11.60 -10.00
C ALA A 200 20.32 12.35 -10.86
N LEU A 201 20.98 11.64 -11.76
CA LEU A 201 22.08 12.13 -12.58
C LEU A 201 21.70 12.09 -14.06
N ASP A 202 22.10 13.10 -14.83
CA ASP A 202 22.07 13.04 -16.29
C ASP A 202 23.21 12.17 -16.86
N ALA A 203 23.23 12.02 -18.19
CA ALA A 203 24.26 11.25 -18.89
C ALA A 203 25.70 11.79 -18.69
N ALA A 204 25.85 13.06 -18.29
CA ALA A 204 27.13 13.70 -18.00
C ALA A 204 27.51 13.61 -16.50
N GLY A 205 26.66 12.99 -15.66
CA GLY A 205 26.87 12.87 -14.22
C GLY A 205 26.47 14.12 -13.42
N LYS A 206 25.74 15.06 -14.02
CA LYS A 206 25.21 16.23 -13.31
C LYS A 206 23.96 15.84 -12.53
N VAL A 207 23.89 16.28 -11.27
CA VAL A 207 22.70 16.09 -10.42
C VAL A 207 21.53 16.92 -10.95
N LEU A 208 20.43 16.24 -11.30
CA LEU A 208 19.17 16.80 -11.77
C LEU A 208 18.15 16.94 -10.64
N ALA A 209 18.11 15.98 -9.72
CA ALA A 209 17.19 15.96 -8.59
C ALA A 209 17.81 15.19 -7.41
N ARG A 210 17.28 15.42 -6.20
CA ARG A 210 17.79 14.82 -4.97
C ARG A 210 16.65 14.55 -3.98
N ALA A 211 16.71 13.39 -3.34
CA ALA A 211 15.89 13.04 -2.18
C ALA A 211 16.79 12.65 -1.01
N GLU A 212 16.42 13.05 0.20
CA GLU A 212 17.13 12.71 1.43
C GLU A 212 16.15 12.28 2.52
N GLN A 213 16.50 11.25 3.27
CA GLN A 213 15.72 10.75 4.39
C GLN A 213 16.67 10.20 5.48
N GLY A 214 16.42 10.55 6.74
CA GLY A 214 17.12 9.94 7.87
C GLY A 214 16.56 8.55 8.21
N PHE A 215 17.41 7.64 8.69
CA PHE A 215 17.00 6.33 9.19
C PHE A 215 17.89 5.84 10.33
N GLU A 216 17.35 4.96 11.17
CA GLU A 216 18.11 4.27 12.21
C GLU A 216 18.55 2.91 11.66
N GLY A 217 19.86 2.71 11.52
CA GLY A 217 20.42 1.43 11.14
C GLY A 217 20.34 0.43 12.30
N ILE A 218 20.10 -0.83 11.95
CA ILE A 218 19.96 -1.92 12.92
C ILE A 218 21.14 -2.88 12.70
N ALA A 219 21.85 -3.24 13.77
CA ALA A 219 22.88 -4.25 13.67
C ALA A 219 22.25 -5.59 13.23
N PRO A 220 22.89 -6.34 12.31
CA PRO A 220 22.45 -7.70 12.03
C PRO A 220 22.39 -8.47 13.35
N PRO A 221 21.30 -9.22 13.62
CA PRO A 221 21.20 -9.98 14.84
C PRO A 221 22.37 -10.96 14.89
N PRO A 222 22.96 -11.19 16.07
CA PRO A 222 23.85 -12.33 16.24
C PRO A 222 23.08 -13.60 15.82
N PRO A 223 23.77 -14.63 15.27
CA PRO A 223 23.10 -15.87 14.87
C PRO A 223 22.20 -16.37 16.01
N ALA A 224 20.91 -16.43 15.74
CA ALA A 224 19.89 -16.40 16.78
C ALA A 224 19.88 -17.67 17.64
N ALA A 225 19.87 -17.48 18.97
CA ALA A 225 19.10 -18.34 19.85
C ALA A 225 17.62 -17.93 19.75
N THR A 226 16.75 -18.91 19.60
CA THR A 226 15.31 -18.82 19.32
C THR A 226 14.53 -17.99 20.37
N GLY A 227 13.67 -17.05 19.93
CA GLY A 227 12.51 -16.62 20.73
C GLY A 227 12.03 -15.17 20.57
N ALA A 228 10.71 -15.03 20.38
CA ALA A 228 9.85 -13.84 20.47
C ALA A 228 9.81 -12.84 19.28
N ALA A 229 8.63 -12.78 18.63
CA ALA A 229 8.28 -11.85 17.55
C ALA A 229 7.60 -10.58 18.11
N PRO A 230 7.74 -9.41 17.47
CA PRO A 230 7.18 -8.16 17.97
C PRO A 230 5.66 -8.06 17.75
N ALA A 231 4.98 -7.44 18.72
CA ALA A 231 3.54 -7.20 18.76
C ALA A 231 3.07 -6.26 17.64
N ARG A 232 1.93 -6.59 17.02
CA ARG A 232 1.32 -5.84 15.91
C ARG A 232 -0.04 -5.30 16.33
N SER A 233 -0.26 -4.00 16.23
CA SER A 233 -1.59 -3.40 16.30
C SER A 233 -2.42 -3.87 15.10
N ARG A 234 -3.67 -4.25 15.36
CA ARG A 234 -4.61 -4.79 14.36
C ARG A 234 -5.78 -3.82 14.21
N ILE A 235 -6.45 -3.78 13.06
CA ILE A 235 -7.64 -2.94 12.87
C ILE A 235 -8.83 -3.85 12.54
N VAL A 236 -10.01 -3.55 13.08
CA VAL A 236 -11.25 -4.31 12.84
C VAL A 236 -12.39 -3.38 12.45
N THR A 237 -13.10 -3.73 11.37
CA THR A 237 -14.36 -3.08 10.97
C THR A 237 -15.54 -3.76 11.66
N ILE A 238 -16.36 -2.97 12.35
CA ILE A 238 -17.55 -3.42 13.05
C ILE A 238 -18.63 -3.79 12.04
N SER A 239 -19.13 -5.02 12.14
CA SER A 239 -20.29 -5.50 11.38
C SER A 239 -21.49 -5.70 12.30
N SER A 240 -22.68 -5.84 11.72
CA SER A 240 -23.90 -6.13 12.48
C SER A 240 -23.73 -7.41 13.31
N GLY A 241 -23.82 -7.30 14.63
CA GLY A 241 -23.64 -8.42 15.57
C GLY A 241 -22.28 -8.46 16.28
N ASN A 242 -21.32 -7.59 15.91
CA ASN A 242 -20.06 -7.46 16.64
C ASN A 242 -20.30 -6.75 17.99
N THR A 243 -19.61 -7.20 19.03
CA THR A 243 -19.50 -6.52 20.33
C THR A 243 -18.02 -6.38 20.71
N LEU A 244 -17.67 -5.34 21.47
CA LEU A 244 -16.28 -5.15 21.93
C LEU A 244 -15.78 -6.37 22.72
N TRP A 245 -16.67 -6.98 23.50
CA TRP A 245 -16.42 -8.21 24.27
C TRP A 245 -16.09 -9.41 23.37
N ALA A 246 -16.85 -9.62 22.29
CA ALA A 246 -16.57 -10.69 21.34
C ALA A 246 -15.26 -10.46 20.58
N ILE A 247 -14.97 -9.21 20.19
CA ILE A 247 -13.73 -8.85 19.50
C ILE A 247 -12.52 -9.05 20.42
N ALA A 248 -12.61 -8.68 21.70
CA ALA A 248 -11.55 -8.88 22.68
C ALA A 248 -11.27 -10.37 22.91
N ARG A 249 -12.32 -11.19 23.05
CA ARG A 249 -12.18 -12.64 23.19
C ARG A 249 -11.51 -13.27 21.97
N GLU A 250 -11.89 -12.85 20.77
CA GLU A 250 -11.34 -13.39 19.52
C GLU A 250 -9.90 -12.91 19.27
N THR A 251 -9.58 -11.68 19.64
CA THR A 251 -8.27 -11.07 19.35
C THR A 251 -7.24 -11.37 20.42
N TYR A 252 -7.62 -11.32 21.70
CA TYR A 252 -6.71 -11.44 22.84
C TYR A 252 -6.92 -12.70 23.67
N GLY A 253 -7.96 -13.49 23.39
CA GLY A 253 -8.32 -14.67 24.18
C GLY A 253 -9.02 -14.34 25.51
N ASP A 254 -8.93 -13.09 25.98
CA ASP A 254 -9.61 -12.60 27.18
C ASP A 254 -10.68 -11.56 26.79
N PRO A 255 -11.97 -11.85 27.00
CA PRO A 255 -13.04 -10.90 26.71
C PRO A 255 -12.99 -9.61 27.55
N TYR A 256 -12.36 -9.61 28.72
CA TYR A 256 -12.27 -8.42 29.58
C TYR A 256 -11.32 -7.35 29.03
N LEU A 257 -10.46 -7.70 28.07
CA LEU A 257 -9.59 -6.76 27.36
C LEU A 257 -10.33 -5.84 26.37
N TYR A 258 -11.66 -5.91 26.33
CA TYR A 258 -12.49 -4.95 25.60
C TYR A 258 -12.29 -3.51 26.09
N VAL A 259 -11.88 -3.31 27.35
CA VAL A 259 -11.56 -1.99 27.91
C VAL A 259 -10.38 -1.35 27.17
N GLN A 260 -9.36 -2.13 26.78
CA GLN A 260 -8.23 -1.61 26.02
C GLN A 260 -8.64 -1.22 24.60
N ILE A 261 -9.56 -1.98 23.99
CA ILE A 261 -10.16 -1.62 22.70
C ILE A 261 -10.93 -0.30 22.85
N PHE A 262 -11.70 -0.16 23.91
CA PHE A 262 -12.44 1.07 24.18
C PHE A 262 -11.51 2.27 24.39
N GLU A 263 -10.45 2.14 25.16
CA GLU A 263 -9.49 3.22 25.42
C GLU A 263 -8.71 3.63 24.17
N ALA A 264 -8.30 2.68 23.35
CA ALA A 264 -7.58 2.95 22.10
C ALA A 264 -8.46 3.67 21.05
N ASN A 265 -9.79 3.64 21.19
CA ASN A 265 -10.75 4.21 20.24
C ASN A 265 -11.75 5.15 20.92
N ARG A 266 -11.37 5.75 22.05
CA ARG A 266 -12.25 6.56 22.91
C ARG A 266 -12.80 7.80 22.20
N ASP A 267 -12.09 8.27 21.18
CA ASP A 267 -12.50 9.33 20.27
C ASP A 267 -13.67 8.92 19.36
N GLN A 268 -13.83 7.62 19.11
CA GLN A 268 -14.86 7.06 18.22
C GLN A 268 -15.98 6.32 18.96
N ILE A 269 -15.74 5.88 20.19
CA ILE A 269 -16.72 5.14 21.01
C ILE A 269 -17.20 6.05 22.15
N ARG A 270 -18.42 6.59 21.99
CA ARG A 270 -19.04 7.40 23.05
C ARG A 270 -19.60 6.57 24.20
N ASP A 271 -20.09 5.37 23.88
CA ASP A 271 -20.67 4.42 24.82
C ASP A 271 -20.15 3.01 24.43
N PRO A 272 -19.41 2.31 25.31
CA PRO A 272 -18.85 0.99 25.02
C PRO A 272 -19.89 -0.05 24.58
N ASP A 273 -21.14 0.09 25.03
CA ASP A 273 -22.22 -0.82 24.69
C ASP A 273 -22.91 -0.46 23.35
N ARG A 274 -22.51 0.65 22.71
CA ARG A 274 -23.10 1.15 21.47
C ARG A 274 -22.04 1.38 20.41
N ILE A 275 -21.75 0.31 19.67
CA ILE A 275 -20.94 0.33 18.46
C ILE A 275 -21.83 0.05 17.24
N TYR A 276 -21.53 0.70 16.13
CA TYR A 276 -22.36 0.71 14.92
C TYR A 276 -21.63 0.02 13.75
N PRO A 277 -22.36 -0.69 12.88
CA PRO A 277 -21.79 -1.25 11.65
C PRO A 277 -21.09 -0.17 10.80
N GLY A 278 -19.91 -0.51 10.27
CA GLY A 278 -19.07 0.38 9.47
C GLY A 278 -18.04 1.19 10.27
N GLN A 279 -18.08 1.16 11.61
CA GLN A 279 -17.02 1.76 12.43
C GLN A 279 -15.73 0.95 12.37
N VAL A 280 -14.58 1.60 12.49
CA VAL A 280 -13.25 0.97 12.35
C VAL A 280 -12.46 1.21 13.63
N PHE A 281 -12.09 0.14 14.34
CA PHE A 281 -11.37 0.24 15.61
C PHE A 281 -9.96 -0.32 15.53
N ALA A 282 -9.02 0.39 16.15
CA ALA A 282 -7.67 -0.07 16.39
C ALA A 282 -7.62 -0.99 17.62
N LEU A 283 -6.99 -2.14 17.48
CA LEU A 283 -6.77 -3.16 18.48
C LEU A 283 -5.28 -3.13 18.86
N PRO A 284 -4.91 -2.67 20.06
CA PRO A 284 -3.51 -2.64 20.50
C PRO A 284 -2.86 -4.03 20.50
N GLY A 285 -1.57 -4.10 20.13
CA GLY A 285 -0.87 -5.37 19.91
C GLY A 285 -0.40 -6.10 21.18
N GLU A 286 -0.35 -5.41 22.32
CA GLU A 286 -0.02 -6.01 23.62
C GLU A 286 -1.18 -5.81 24.59
N ALA A 287 -1.64 -6.89 25.21
CA ALA A 287 -2.45 -6.80 26.41
C ALA A 287 -1.53 -6.31 27.53
N THR A 288 -1.54 -5.02 27.84
CA THR A 288 -0.82 -4.53 29.03
C THR A 288 -1.49 -5.17 30.25
N PRO A 289 -0.81 -6.06 31.00
CA PRO A 289 -1.33 -6.51 32.27
C PRO A 289 -1.10 -5.39 33.28
N ASP A 290 -2.13 -5.03 34.05
CA ASP A 290 -1.98 -4.28 35.30
C ASP A 290 -1.53 -5.24 36.42
#